data_AF-J8LQV2-F1
#
_entry.id   AF-J8LQV2-F1
#
_cell.length_a   1.000
_cell.length_b   1.000
_cell.length_c   1.000
_cell.angle_alpha   90.00
_cell.angle_beta   90.00
_cell.angle_gamma   90.00
#
_symmetry.space_group_name_H-M   'P 1'
#
loop_
_entity.id
_entity.type
_entity.pdbx_description
1 polymer ?
#
loop_
_entity_poly.entity_id
_entity_poly.type
_entity_poly.pdbx_seq_one_letter_code
_entity_poly.pdbx_strand_id
1 'polypeptide(L)'
;MTQYEKNKELGNALFKQGLFREAAASYDQLIATQPQNPVGYGNKAMALIKLGEYAQAMQVCQRGLQYASTPEHAAIRAKLQYRLELSQAAMVPAQIPVVEVDELPTGYDRS
;
A
#
# COMPACT_ATOMS: atom_id res chain seq x y z
N MET A 1 6.17 -27.46 -4.92
CA MET A 1 6.29 -26.00 -4.72
C MET A 1 6.33 -25.33 -6.08
N THR A 2 5.33 -24.52 -6.37
CA THR A 2 5.33 -23.70 -7.60
C THR A 2 6.37 -22.58 -7.48
N GLN A 3 6.84 -22.04 -8.61
CA GLN A 3 7.78 -20.90 -8.60
C GLN A 3 7.22 -19.70 -7.80
N TYR A 4 5.89 -19.52 -7.84
CA TYR A 4 5.15 -18.54 -7.05
C TYR A 4 5.33 -18.74 -5.54
N GLU A 5 5.14 -19.96 -5.05
CA GLU A 5 5.31 -20.28 -3.62
C GLU A 5 6.75 -20.11 -3.17
N LYS A 6 7.71 -20.51 -3.99
CA LYS A 6 9.14 -20.31 -3.70
C LYS A 6 9.48 -18.83 -3.55
N ASN A 7 9.03 -17.98 -4.48
CA ASN A 7 9.26 -16.54 -4.42
C ASN A 7 8.54 -15.90 -3.20
N LYS A 8 7.36 -16.41 -2.83
CA LYS A 8 6.63 -16.00 -1.62
C LYS A 8 7.39 -16.34 -0.35
N GLU A 9 7.86 -17.58 -0.24
CA GLU A 9 8.61 -18.05 0.93
C GLU A 9 9.95 -17.34 1.05
N LEU A 10 10.66 -17.15 -0.06
CA LEU A 10 11.90 -16.38 -0.13
C LEU A 10 11.68 -14.94 0.32
N GLY A 11 10.69 -14.25 -0.25
CA GLY A 11 10.34 -12.88 0.15
C GLY A 11 9.99 -12.78 1.63
N ASN A 12 9.23 -13.75 2.17
CA ASN A 12 8.90 -13.80 3.60
C ASN A 12 10.12 -14.06 4.48
N ALA A 13 11.04 -14.92 4.05
CA ALA A 13 12.29 -15.21 4.76
C ALA A 13 13.19 -13.97 4.79
N LEU A 14 13.34 -13.28 3.67
CA LEU A 14 14.08 -12.01 3.57
C LEU A 14 13.44 -10.92 4.44
N PHE A 15 12.11 -10.83 4.44
CA PHE A 15 11.37 -9.90 5.28
C PHE A 15 11.62 -10.15 6.78
N LYS A 16 11.65 -11.43 7.20
CA LYS A 16 11.97 -11.81 8.59
C LYS A 16 13.42 -11.50 8.96
N GLN A 17 14.33 -11.53 7.99
CA GLN A 17 15.73 -11.15 8.18
C GLN A 17 15.96 -9.62 8.18
N GLY A 18 14.91 -8.82 7.97
CA GLY A 18 15.03 -7.36 7.87
C GLY A 18 15.55 -6.86 6.51
N LEU A 19 15.75 -7.76 5.54
CA LEU A 19 16.19 -7.45 4.18
C LEU A 19 15.00 -7.01 3.33
N PHE A 20 14.39 -5.89 3.71
CA PHE A 20 13.13 -5.42 3.11
C PHE A 20 13.27 -5.05 1.63
N ARG A 21 14.42 -4.53 1.20
CA ARG A 21 14.68 -4.18 -0.20
C ARG A 21 14.72 -5.41 -1.10
N GLU A 22 15.40 -6.47 -0.67
CA GLU A 22 15.47 -7.75 -1.38
C GLU A 22 14.13 -8.50 -1.34
N ALA A 23 13.41 -8.39 -0.23
CA ALA A 23 12.05 -8.89 -0.11
C ALA A 23 11.12 -8.21 -1.14
N ALA A 24 11.21 -6.88 -1.29
CA ALA A 24 10.44 -6.14 -2.29
C ALA A 24 10.74 -6.62 -3.72
N ALA A 25 12.01 -6.86 -4.06
CA ALA A 25 12.39 -7.41 -5.37
C ALA A 25 11.84 -8.83 -5.59
N SER A 26 11.82 -9.66 -4.55
CA SER A 26 11.21 -11.00 -4.61
C SER A 26 9.70 -10.92 -4.82
N TYR A 27 9.03 -9.94 -4.18
CA TYR A 27 7.61 -9.68 -4.39
C TYR A 27 7.31 -9.13 -5.79
N ASP A 28 8.23 -8.39 -6.41
CA ASP A 28 8.08 -7.95 -7.81
C ASP A 28 8.08 -9.12 -8.79
N GLN A 29 8.94 -10.12 -8.59
CA GLN A 29 8.91 -11.36 -9.37
C GLN A 29 7.58 -12.12 -9.18
N LEU A 30 7.05 -12.07 -7.96
CA LEU A 30 5.77 -12.64 -7.59
C LEU A 30 4.61 -11.96 -8.34
N ILE A 31 4.61 -10.63 -8.39
CA ILE A 31 3.66 -9.81 -9.14
C ILE A 31 3.82 -10.05 -10.65
N ALA A 32 5.04 -10.16 -11.16
CA ALA A 32 5.28 -10.44 -12.59
C ALA A 32 4.72 -11.82 -12.99
N THR A 33 4.80 -12.81 -12.09
CA THR A 33 4.26 -14.15 -12.33
C THR A 33 2.73 -14.19 -12.26
N GLN A 34 2.13 -13.47 -11.30
CA GLN A 34 0.68 -13.38 -11.13
C GLN A 34 0.24 -11.93 -10.89
N PRO A 35 0.12 -11.13 -11.96
CA PRO A 35 -0.19 -9.70 -11.82
C PRO A 35 -1.61 -9.44 -11.31
N GLN A 36 -2.51 -10.41 -11.49
CA GLN A 36 -3.89 -10.36 -11.01
C GLN A 36 -4.03 -10.74 -9.52
N ASN A 37 -2.96 -11.24 -8.89
CA ASN A 37 -3.02 -11.69 -7.51
C ASN A 37 -2.61 -10.55 -6.55
N PRO A 38 -3.52 -10.05 -5.70
CA PRO A 38 -3.23 -8.91 -4.82
C PRO A 38 -2.27 -9.25 -3.65
N VAL A 39 -1.98 -10.54 -3.41
CA VAL A 39 -1.07 -10.97 -2.33
C VAL A 39 0.32 -10.35 -2.45
N GLY A 40 0.89 -10.35 -3.67
CA GLY A 40 2.24 -9.84 -3.93
C GLY A 40 2.35 -8.34 -3.62
N TYR A 41 1.35 -7.57 -4.04
CA TYR A 41 1.26 -6.13 -3.77
C TYR A 41 1.19 -5.84 -2.27
N GLY A 42 0.41 -6.62 -1.53
CA GLY A 42 0.34 -6.49 -0.08
C GLY A 42 1.73 -6.63 0.55
N ASN A 43 2.40 -7.74 0.28
CA ASN A 43 3.69 -8.02 0.91
C ASN A 43 4.77 -7.01 0.49
N LYS A 44 4.78 -6.57 -0.78
CA LYS A 44 5.63 -5.48 -1.24
C LYS A 44 5.36 -4.17 -0.50
N ALA A 45 4.10 -3.78 -0.35
CA ALA A 45 3.73 -2.56 0.38
C ALA A 45 4.21 -2.60 1.84
N MET A 46 4.10 -3.75 2.51
CA MET A 46 4.62 -3.90 3.88
C MET A 46 6.15 -3.77 3.94
N ALA A 47 6.87 -4.34 2.97
CA ALA A 47 8.33 -4.17 2.89
C ALA A 47 8.73 -2.70 2.67
N LEU A 48 8.00 -1.98 1.81
CA LEU A 48 8.23 -0.55 1.56
C LEU A 48 7.93 0.31 2.80
N ILE A 49 6.84 0.03 3.52
CA ILE A 49 6.53 0.69 4.80
C ILE A 49 7.67 0.51 5.79
N LYS A 50 8.24 -0.70 5.88
CA LYS A 50 9.39 -0.98 6.77
C LYS A 50 10.68 -0.27 6.33
N LEU A 51 10.81 0.07 5.05
CA LEU A 51 11.90 0.90 4.53
C LEU A 51 11.66 2.41 4.72
N GLY A 52 10.47 2.84 5.15
CA GLY A 52 10.07 4.25 5.20
C GLY A 52 9.68 4.83 3.84
N GLU A 53 9.58 3.99 2.80
CA GLU A 53 9.22 4.37 1.43
C GLU A 53 7.69 4.45 1.27
N TYR A 54 7.07 5.33 2.07
CA TYR A 54 5.61 5.42 2.18
C TYR A 54 4.94 5.81 0.85
N ALA A 55 5.55 6.71 0.07
CA ALA A 55 5.02 7.12 -1.24
C ALA A 55 4.93 5.93 -2.22
N GLN A 56 5.96 5.09 -2.27
CA GLN A 56 5.95 3.89 -3.10
C GLN A 56 4.97 2.85 -2.54
N ALA A 57 4.90 2.69 -1.22
CA ALA A 57 3.94 1.78 -0.58
C ALA A 57 2.49 2.14 -0.94
N MET A 58 2.15 3.43 -0.95
CA MET A 58 0.83 3.91 -1.36
C MET A 58 0.50 3.52 -2.81
N GLN A 59 1.42 3.74 -3.75
CA GLN A 59 1.23 3.38 -5.16
C GLN A 59 1.03 1.86 -5.33
N VAL A 60 1.84 1.06 -4.62
CA VAL A 60 1.72 -0.41 -4.66
C VAL A 60 0.38 -0.87 -4.06
N CYS A 61 -0.06 -0.25 -2.96
CA CYS A 61 -1.36 -0.55 -2.36
C CYS A 61 -2.50 -0.21 -3.33
N GLN A 62 -2.50 0.98 -3.92
CA GLN A 62 -3.54 1.39 -4.89
C GLN A 62 -3.60 0.42 -6.08
N ARG A 63 -2.44 0.02 -6.62
CA ARG A 63 -2.39 -0.95 -7.72
C ARG A 63 -2.90 -2.32 -7.29
N GLY A 64 -2.54 -2.80 -6.11
CA GLY A 64 -3.08 -4.05 -5.56
C GLY A 64 -4.59 -4.01 -5.35
N LEU A 65 -5.14 -2.87 -4.94
CA LEU A 65 -6.59 -2.68 -4.76
C LEU A 65 -7.37 -2.78 -6.07
N GLN A 66 -6.80 -2.35 -7.20
CA GLN A 66 -7.43 -2.49 -8.52
C GLN A 66 -7.66 -3.97 -8.89
N TYR A 67 -6.73 -4.86 -8.49
CA TYR A 67 -6.85 -6.30 -8.73
C TYR A 67 -7.63 -7.03 -7.61
N ALA A 68 -7.72 -6.46 -6.41
CA ALA A 68 -8.49 -6.99 -5.28
C ALA A 68 -9.99 -6.64 -5.35
N SER A 69 -10.52 -6.44 -6.56
CA SER A 69 -11.93 -6.10 -6.80
C SER A 69 -12.89 -7.27 -6.54
N THR A 70 -12.37 -8.50 -6.52
CA THR A 70 -13.19 -9.70 -6.34
C THR A 70 -13.45 -10.03 -4.86
N PRO A 71 -14.59 -10.66 -4.53
CA PRO A 71 -14.93 -11.01 -3.15
C PRO A 71 -13.95 -11.99 -2.49
N GLU A 72 -13.31 -12.87 -3.28
CA GLU A 72 -12.31 -13.82 -2.75
C GLU A 72 -11.09 -13.10 -2.15
N HIS A 73 -10.82 -11.89 -2.64
CA HIS A 73 -9.70 -11.06 -2.19
C HIS A 73 -10.10 -10.02 -1.13
N ALA A 74 -11.31 -10.07 -0.58
CA ALA A 74 -11.79 -9.09 0.41
C ALA A 74 -10.85 -8.95 1.64
N ALA A 75 -10.32 -10.07 2.13
CA ALA A 75 -9.38 -10.07 3.26
C ALA A 75 -8.05 -9.40 2.91
N ILE A 76 -7.59 -9.52 1.65
CA ILE A 76 -6.36 -8.87 1.18
C ILE A 76 -6.60 -7.39 0.93
N ARG A 77 -7.76 -7.05 0.37
CA ARG A 77 -8.21 -5.67 0.18
C ARG A 77 -8.20 -4.89 1.49
N ALA A 78 -8.75 -5.45 2.57
CA ALA A 78 -8.73 -4.84 3.90
C ALA A 78 -7.28 -4.60 4.40
N LYS A 79 -6.38 -5.57 4.20
CA LYS A 79 -4.95 -5.42 4.57
C LYS A 79 -4.25 -4.33 3.75
N LEU A 80 -4.57 -4.21 2.46
CA LEU A 80 -4.03 -3.19 1.56
C LEU A 80 -4.54 -1.79 1.94
N GLN A 81 -5.83 -1.65 2.24
CA GLN A 81 -6.43 -0.40 2.73
C GLN A 81 -5.78 0.05 4.04
N TYR A 82 -5.66 -0.86 5.03
CA TYR A 82 -4.97 -0.55 6.29
C TYR A 82 -3.52 -0.08 6.08
N ARG A 83 -2.78 -0.74 5.18
CA ARG A 83 -1.39 -0.35 4.84
C ARG A 83 -1.33 0.99 4.09
N LEU A 84 -2.31 1.27 3.23
CA LEU A 84 -2.42 2.53 2.51
C LEU A 84 -2.66 3.68 3.49
N GLU A 85 -3.62 3.54 4.39
CA GLU A 85 -3.91 4.52 5.45
C GLU A 85 -2.71 4.73 6.37
N LEU A 86 -2.03 3.64 6.77
CA LEU A 86 -0.80 3.72 7.58
C LEU A 86 0.31 4.51 6.85
N SER A 87 0.47 4.27 5.55
CA SER A 87 1.47 4.97 4.73
C SER A 87 1.12 6.45 4.55
N GLN A 88 -0.17 6.76 4.35
CA GLN A 88 -0.67 8.14 4.30
C GLN A 88 -0.43 8.86 5.61
N ALA A 89 -0.84 8.27 6.74
CA ALA A 89 -0.64 8.84 8.06
C ALA A 89 0.85 9.09 8.38
N ALA A 90 1.74 8.17 7.97
CA ALA A 90 3.17 8.32 8.15
C ALA A 90 3.81 9.41 7.27
N MET A 91 3.19 9.77 6.13
CA MET A 91 3.59 10.91 5.31
C MET A 91 3.08 12.26 5.85
N VAL A 92 2.12 12.27 6.78
CA VAL A 92 1.41 13.48 7.22
C VAL A 92 2.10 14.33 8.32
N PRO A 93 3.32 14.10 8.87
CA PRO A 93 3.87 15.11 9.79
C PRO A 93 4.39 16.40 9.09
N ALA A 94 3.98 16.70 7.85
CA ALA A 94 4.37 17.93 7.13
C ALA A 94 3.21 18.67 6.41
N GLN A 95 1.96 18.28 6.64
CA GLN A 95 0.83 19.15 6.30
C GLN A 95 0.04 19.38 7.58
N ILE A 96 0.27 20.56 8.17
CA ILE A 96 -0.77 21.23 8.95
C ILE A 96 -2.04 21.06 8.11
N PRO A 97 -3.12 20.46 8.64
CA PRO A 97 -4.37 20.49 7.94
C PRO A 97 -4.69 21.97 7.77
N VAL A 98 -4.58 22.47 6.54
CA VAL A 98 -5.33 23.67 6.17
C VAL A 98 -6.76 23.19 6.26
N VAL A 99 -7.30 23.26 7.46
CA VAL A 99 -8.72 23.35 7.67
C VAL A 99 -9.04 24.64 6.92
N GLU A 100 -9.48 24.54 5.66
CA GLU A 100 -10.34 25.57 5.11
C GLU A 100 -11.60 25.54 5.97
N VAL A 101 -11.48 26.23 7.10
CA VAL A 101 -12.60 26.84 7.78
C VAL A 101 -13.27 27.77 6.78
N ASP A 102 -14.59 27.72 6.77
CA ASP A 102 -15.50 28.65 6.10
C ASP A 102 -15.59 28.60 4.57
N GLU A 103 -16.40 27.67 4.07
CA GLU A 103 -17.52 28.12 3.22
C GLU A 103 -18.64 28.66 4.12
N LEU A 104 -18.44 29.84 4.72
CA LEU A 104 -19.56 30.67 5.16
C LEU A 104 -20.29 31.10 3.88
N PRO A 105 -21.60 30.82 3.72
CA PRO A 105 -22.34 31.33 2.58
C PRO A 105 -22.30 32.85 2.62
N THR A 106 -21.67 33.44 1.61
CA THR A 106 -21.61 34.87 1.36
C THR A 106 -23.02 35.42 1.21
N GLY A 107 -23.53 36.03 2.28
CA GLY A 107 -24.81 36.71 2.33
C GLY A 107 -24.74 37.97 3.17
N TYR A 108 -23.72 38.81 2.93
CA TYR A 108 -23.70 40.18 3.43
C TYR A 108 -24.10 41.12 2.28
N ASP A 109 -25.40 41.37 2.19
CA ASP A 109 -25.98 42.42 1.37
C ASP A 109 -25.46 43.78 1.87
N ARG A 110 -24.76 44.50 1.00
CA ARG A 110 -24.47 45.92 1.18
C ARG A 110 -25.59 46.69 0.47
N SER A 111 -26.61 47.05 1.23
CA SER A 111 -27.61 48.05 0.89
C SER A 111 -27.74 49.05 2.03
#